data_AF-A0A6B3IC48-F1
#
_entry.id   AF-A0A6B3IC48-F1
#
_cell.length_a   1.000
_cell.length_b   1.000
_cell.length_c   1.000
_cell.angle_alpha   90.00
_cell.angle_beta   90.00
_cell.angle_gamma   90.00
#
_symmetry.space_group_name_H-M   'P 1'
#
loop_
_entity.id
_entity.type
_entity.pdbx_description
1 polymer ?
#
loop_
_entity_poly.entity_id
_entity_poly.type
_entity_poly.pdbx_seq_one_letter_code
_entity_poly.pdbx_strand_id
1 'polypeptide(L)' 'MKIEFLVQNAYSSDGSTRAVLNLAAALADTHEVRVVSVFRWL' A
#
# COMPACT_ATOMS: atom_id res chain seq x y z
N MET A 1 -5.96 11.61 -9.41
CA MET A 1 -6.90 10.47 -9.28
C MET A 1 -6.74 9.86 -7.89
N LYS A 2 -7.75 9.16 -7.37
CA LYS A 2 -7.66 8.45 -6.08
C LYS A 2 -7.24 6.99 -6.30
N ILE A 3 -6.23 6.53 -5.57
CA ILE A 3 -5.67 5.17 -5.69
C ILE A 3 -5.62 4.54 -4.29
N GLU A 4 -6.18 3.33 -4.15
CA GLU A 4 -6.19 2.59 -2.88
C GLU A 4 -5.44 1.25 -3.03
N PHE A 5 -4.37 1.10 -2.26
CA PHE A 5 -3.65 -0.16 -2.13
C PHE A 5 -4.15 -0.92 -0.91
N LEU A 6 -4.60 -2.16 -1.12
CA LEU A 6 -4.95 -3.07 -0.04
C LEU A 6 -3.78 -4.03 0.20
N VAL A 7 -3.27 -4.03 1.42
CA VAL A 7 -2.19 -4.93 1.87
C VAL A 7 -2.64 -5.72 3.08
N GLN A 8 -2.18 -6.96 3.23
CA GLN A 8 -2.55 -7.78 4.38
C GLN A 8 -2.04 -7.16 5.69
N ASN A 9 -0.81 -6.62 5.67
CA ASN A 9 -0.21 -5.90 6.78
C ASN A 9 0.79 -4.87 6.24
N ALA A 10 0.53 -3.57 6.42
CA ALA A 10 1.45 -2.51 5.96
C ALA A 10 2.77 -2.44 6.76
N TYR A 11 2.85 -3.15 7.90
CA TYR A 11 4.03 -3.22 8.74
C TYR A 11 4.85 -4.49 8.53
N SER A 12 4.46 -5.37 7.60
CA SER A 12 5.24 -6.57 7.31
C SER A 12 6.57 -6.20 6.62
N SER A 13 7.62 -6.97 6.92
CA SER A 13 8.95 -6.77 6.34
C SER A 13 9.14 -7.49 5.00
N ASP A 14 8.07 -8.04 4.42
CA ASP A 14 8.14 -8.79 3.17
C ASP A 14 8.37 -7.87 1.97
N GLY A 15 8.91 -8.45 0.89
CA GLY A 15 9.25 -7.72 -0.33
C GLY A 15 8.02 -7.10 -1.02
N SER A 16 6.85 -7.73 -0.90
CA SER A 16 5.62 -7.27 -1.53
C SER A 16 5.11 -6.00 -0.87
N THR A 17 5.06 -5.96 0.47
CA THR A 17 4.67 -4.76 1.22
C THR A 17 5.63 -3.60 0.94
N ARG A 18 6.95 -3.85 0.93
CA ARG A 18 7.93 -2.80 0.59
C ARG A 18 7.76 -2.28 -0.84
N ALA A 19 7.49 -3.16 -1.80
CA ALA A 19 7.22 -2.77 -3.18
C ALA A 19 5.96 -1.88 -3.30
N VAL A 20 4.88 -2.26 -2.61
CA VAL A 20 3.65 -1.46 -2.57
C VAL A 20 3.91 -0.08 -1.94
N LEU A 21 4.62 -0.02 -0.82
CA LEU A 21 4.92 1.26 -0.15
C LEU A 21 5.79 2.18 -1.02
N ASN A 22 6.79 1.64 -1.71
CA ASN A 22 7.63 2.42 -2.63
C ASN A 22 6.82 2.97 -3.81
N LEU A 23 5.97 2.15 -4.41
CA LEU A 23 5.09 2.57 -5.50
C LEU A 23 4.07 3.62 -5.02
N ALA A 24 3.48 3.41 -3.85
CA ALA A 24 2.54 4.34 -3.25
C ALA A 24 3.18 5.70 -2.99
N ALA A 25 4.42 5.71 -2.48
CA ALA A 25 5.18 6.94 -2.27
C ALA A 25 5.43 7.69 -3.59
N ALA A 26 5.87 7.01 -4.64
CA ALA A 26 6.11 7.63 -5.94
C ALA A 26 4.82 8.18 -6.58
N LEU A 27 3.68 7.50 -6.39
CA LEU A 27 2.40 7.97 -6.92
C LEU A 27 1.81 9.15 -6.12
N ALA A 28 2.16 9.28 -4.84
CA ALA A 28 1.65 10.33 -3.96
C ALA A 28 2.05 11.74 -4.41
N ASP A 29 3.13 11.88 -5.21
CA ASP A 29 3.56 13.15 -5.79
C ASP A 29 2.50 13.76 -6.73
N THR A 30 1.62 12.93 -7.30
CA THR A 30 0.66 13.33 -8.34
C THR A 30 -0.77 12.83 -8.10
N HIS A 31 -0.97 11.92 -7.14
CA HIS A 31 -2.24 11.25 -6.87
C HIS A 31 -2.57 11.25 -5.38
N GLU A 32 -3.87 11.20 -5.06
CA GLU A 32 -4.29 10.90 -3.69
C GLU A 32 -4.15 9.38 -3.50
N VAL A 33 -3.14 8.98 -2.74
CA VAL A 33 -2.82 7.57 -2.49
C VAL A 33 -3.13 7.20 -1.05
N ARG A 34 -3.81 6.06 -0.86
CA ARG A 34 -4.03 5.47 0.47
C ARG A 34 -3.58 4.03 0.48
N VAL A 35 -2.80 3.65 1.50
CA VAL A 35 -2.43 2.27 1.78
C VAL A 35 -3.25 1.80 2.98
N VAL A 36 -4.02 0.73 2.82
CA VAL A 36 -4.92 0.20 3.83
C VAL A 36 -4.48 -1.20 4.20
N SER A 37 -4.18 -1.41 5.49
CA SER A 37 -4.00 -2.76 6.04
C SER A 37 -5.36 -3.41 6.23
N VAL A 38 -5.56 -4.55 5.59
CA VAL A 38 -6.79 -5.34 5.70
C VAL A 38 -6.46 -6.65 6.37
N PHE A 39 -7.02 -6.84 7.55
CA PHE A 39 -7.01 -8.15 8.18
C PHE A 39 -8.16 -8.98 7.63
N ARG A 40 -7.86 -9.85 6.68
CA ARG A 40 -8.83 -10.80 6.14
C ARG A 40 -8.49 -12.19 6.68
N TRP A 41 -9.35 -12.68 7.58
CA TRP A 41 -9.40 -14.10 7.93
C TRP A 41 -9.78 -14.84 6.63
N LEU A 42 -8.83 -15.58 6.07
CA LEU A 42 -9.13 -16.64 5.09
C LEU A 42 -9.34 -17.93 5.85
#